data_AF-Q9AQ47-F1
#
_entry.id   AF-Q9AQ47-F1
#
_cell.length_a   1.000
_cell.length_b   1.000
_cell.length_c   1.000
_cell.angle_alpha   90.00
_cell.angle_beta   90.00
_cell.angle_gamma   90.00
#
_symmetry.space_group_name_H-M   'P 1'
#
loop_
_entity.id
_entity.type
_entity.pdbx_description
1 polymer ?
#
loop_
_entity_poly.entity_id
_entity_poly.type
_entity_poly.pdbx_seq_one_letter_code
_entity_poly.pdbx_strand_id
1 'polypeptide(L)'
;IKPWETRQLMSKRKGRPLFLIDIAVPRDVDPEVGDIKGVTLYNIDALEEVVDEHIEERRQEAKQAEKIVAEEVASIEEKFQYLSFRPLMALLSDRCERIRQREVKRASSKLPELTEEEWRQVEHMSRMIVRKILRMPMMKLNSAAGTENEQFYIDAMRALFKLDTIGETATSEERHNRYRYAQQ
;
A
#
# COMPACT_ATOMS: atom_id res chain seq x y z
N ILE A 1 35.62 14.33 -9.80
CA ILE A 1 37.04 14.45 -10.22
C ILE A 1 37.12 15.37 -11.43
N LYS A 2 37.87 16.48 -11.31
CA LYS A 2 38.00 17.46 -12.39
C LYS A 2 39.34 17.36 -13.14
N PRO A 3 39.42 17.80 -14.41
CA PRO A 3 40.64 17.67 -15.22
C PRO A 3 41.85 18.38 -14.61
N TRP A 4 41.64 19.53 -13.95
CA TRP A 4 42.74 20.30 -13.34
C TRP A 4 43.39 19.57 -12.15
N GLU A 5 42.59 18.89 -11.33
CA GLU A 5 43.07 18.06 -10.21
C GLU A 5 43.92 16.91 -10.74
N THR A 6 43.42 16.23 -11.78
CA THR A 6 44.10 15.09 -12.39
C THR A 6 45.41 15.50 -13.06
N ARG A 7 45.47 16.67 -13.74
CA ARG A 7 46.73 17.18 -14.33
C ARG A 7 47.79 17.44 -13.26
N GLN A 8 47.42 18.04 -12.13
CA GLN A 8 48.34 18.30 -11.02
C GLN A 8 48.87 16.98 -10.42
N LEU A 9 47.99 15.98 -10.27
CA LEU A 9 48.35 14.65 -9.81
C LEU A 9 49.33 13.98 -10.79
N MET A 10 49.05 14.03 -12.09
CA MET A 10 49.89 13.40 -13.12
C MET A 10 51.31 13.99 -13.18
N SER A 11 51.46 15.30 -12.94
CA SER A 11 52.79 15.93 -12.82
C SER A 11 53.62 15.35 -11.67
N LYS A 12 52.99 15.00 -10.54
CA LYS A 12 53.68 14.38 -9.38
C LYS A 12 54.00 12.91 -9.62
N ARG A 13 53.24 12.24 -10.49
CA ARG A 13 53.38 10.81 -10.82
C ARG A 13 54.50 10.51 -11.83
N LYS A 14 55.17 11.54 -12.37
CA LYS A 14 56.32 11.41 -13.31
C LYS A 14 56.04 10.44 -14.47
N GLY A 15 54.83 10.48 -15.02
CA GLY A 15 54.44 9.64 -16.15
C GLY A 15 53.96 8.23 -15.81
N ARG A 16 53.84 7.85 -14.52
CA ARG A 16 53.19 6.58 -14.14
C ARG A 16 51.71 6.60 -14.55
N PRO A 17 51.23 5.57 -15.28
CA PRO A 17 49.83 5.48 -15.70
C PRO A 17 48.84 5.62 -14.54
N LEU A 18 47.66 6.16 -14.82
CA LEU A 18 46.53 6.26 -13.92
C LEU A 18 45.29 5.66 -14.58
N PHE A 19 44.67 4.72 -13.89
CA PHE A 19 43.44 4.07 -14.34
C PHE A 19 42.29 4.55 -13.47
N LEU A 20 41.23 5.04 -14.10
CA LEU A 20 40.02 5.51 -13.44
C LEU A 20 38.85 4.68 -13.95
N ILE A 21 38.03 4.19 -13.02
CA ILE A 21 36.81 3.45 -13.31
C ILE A 21 35.67 4.23 -12.67
N ASP A 22 34.81 4.83 -13.48
CA ASP A 22 33.64 5.60 -13.06
C ASP A 22 32.36 4.77 -13.24
N ILE A 23 31.85 4.25 -12.14
CA ILE A 23 30.61 3.45 -12.08
C ILE A 23 29.41 4.25 -11.57
N ALA A 24 29.55 5.56 -11.35
CA ALA A 24 28.49 6.39 -10.76
C ALA A 24 27.48 6.89 -11.80
N VAL A 25 26.20 7.01 -11.37
CA VAL A 25 25.12 7.63 -12.16
C VAL A 25 24.36 8.63 -11.25
N PRO A 26 24.52 9.96 -11.43
CA PRO A 26 25.31 10.64 -12.46
C PRO A 26 26.83 10.51 -12.25
N ARG A 27 27.62 10.63 -13.33
CA ARG A 27 29.08 10.49 -13.34
C ARG A 27 29.81 11.38 -12.33
N ASP A 28 30.79 10.80 -11.65
CA ASP A 28 31.64 11.51 -10.70
C ASP A 28 32.92 12.06 -11.35
N VAL A 29 33.32 11.50 -12.50
CA VAL A 29 34.52 11.89 -13.24
C VAL A 29 34.14 12.70 -14.47
N ASP A 30 34.79 13.85 -14.62
CA ASP A 30 34.65 14.67 -15.81
C ASP A 30 35.24 13.94 -17.03
N PRO A 31 34.52 13.77 -18.16
CA PRO A 31 35.01 13.00 -19.32
C PRO A 31 36.35 13.49 -19.87
N GLU A 32 36.60 14.81 -19.80
CA GLU A 32 37.85 15.44 -20.24
C GLU A 32 39.09 14.94 -19.46
N VAL A 33 38.89 14.24 -18.34
CA VAL A 33 39.97 13.57 -17.60
C VAL A 33 40.61 12.45 -18.45
N GLY A 34 39.84 11.80 -19.33
CA GLY A 34 40.33 10.76 -20.23
C GLY A 34 41.33 11.27 -21.28
N ASP A 35 41.29 12.55 -21.63
CA ASP A 35 42.18 13.15 -22.63
C ASP A 35 43.59 13.47 -22.08
N ILE A 36 43.80 13.31 -20.76
CA ILE A 36 45.08 13.58 -20.12
C ILE A 36 46.06 12.45 -20.41
N LYS A 37 47.23 12.78 -20.97
CA LYS A 37 48.28 11.80 -21.28
C LYS A 37 48.64 10.94 -20.06
N GLY A 38 48.55 9.61 -20.24
CA GLY A 38 48.83 8.63 -19.20
C GLY A 38 47.65 8.33 -18.26
N VAL A 39 46.46 8.87 -18.55
CA VAL A 39 45.20 8.51 -17.90
C VAL A 39 44.38 7.61 -18.82
N THR A 40 43.75 6.60 -18.26
CA THR A 40 42.73 5.79 -18.94
C THR A 40 41.47 5.81 -18.08
N LEU A 41 40.37 6.24 -18.67
CA LEU A 41 39.06 6.35 -18.01
C LEU A 41 38.10 5.34 -18.63
N TYR A 42 37.58 4.44 -17.79
CA TYR A 42 36.46 3.55 -18.14
C TYR A 42 35.21 4.04 -17.42
N ASN A 43 34.13 4.22 -18.16
CA ASN A 43 32.80 4.45 -17.60
C ASN A 43 32.01 3.14 -17.55
N ILE A 44 30.81 3.19 -16.95
CA ILE A 44 29.88 2.06 -16.93
C ILE A 44 29.58 1.51 -18.33
N ASP A 45 29.42 2.37 -19.34
CA ASP A 45 29.15 1.97 -20.73
C ASP A 45 30.32 1.17 -21.35
N ALA A 46 31.57 1.59 -21.11
CA ALA A 46 32.75 0.88 -21.61
C ALA A 46 32.99 -0.47 -20.91
N LEU A 47 32.38 -0.69 -19.75
CA LEU A 47 32.38 -1.98 -19.07
C LEU A 47 31.30 -2.92 -19.64
N GLU A 48 30.18 -2.40 -20.15
CA GLU A 48 29.13 -3.21 -20.78
C GLU A 48 29.66 -3.96 -22.01
N GLU A 49 30.51 -3.33 -22.83
CA GLU A 49 31.09 -3.92 -24.05
C GLU A 49 32.01 -5.13 -23.78
N VAL A 50 32.51 -5.27 -22.54
CA VAL A 50 33.36 -6.40 -22.11
C VAL A 50 32.53 -7.54 -21.50
N VAL A 51 31.26 -7.29 -21.14
CA VAL A 51 30.41 -8.23 -20.37
C VAL A 51 29.54 -9.13 -21.29
N ASP A 52 29.60 -8.93 -22.60
CA ASP A 52 28.80 -9.67 -23.59
C ASP A 52 29.04 -11.20 -23.61
N GLU A 53 30.13 -11.70 -23.02
CA GLU A 53 30.44 -13.14 -22.99
C GLU A 53 29.50 -13.98 -22.09
N HIS A 54 28.74 -13.36 -21.17
CA HIS A 54 27.83 -14.09 -20.26
C HIS A 54 26.35 -13.75 -20.44
N ILE A 55 25.97 -13.14 -21.57
CA ILE A 55 24.60 -12.65 -21.77
C ILE A 55 23.56 -13.77 -21.75
N GLU A 56 23.91 -14.96 -22.22
CA GLU A 56 23.00 -16.10 -22.30
C GLU A 56 22.81 -16.76 -20.93
N GLU A 57 23.86 -16.82 -20.10
CA GLU A 57 23.75 -17.27 -18.70
C GLU A 57 22.87 -16.30 -17.89
N ARG A 58 23.10 -14.98 -18.02
CA ARG A 58 22.23 -13.98 -17.37
C ARG A 58 20.77 -14.08 -17.81
N ARG A 59 20.51 -14.42 -19.07
CA ARG A 59 19.13 -14.64 -19.56
C ARG A 59 18.48 -15.86 -18.91
N GLN A 60 19.23 -16.93 -18.69
CA GLN A 60 18.70 -18.10 -17.99
C GLN A 60 18.43 -17.80 -16.52
N GLU A 61 19.34 -17.10 -15.84
CA GLU A 61 19.13 -16.64 -14.46
C GLU A 61 17.95 -15.68 -14.34
N ALA A 62 17.79 -14.74 -15.27
CA ALA A 62 16.66 -13.81 -15.31
C ALA A 62 15.32 -14.55 -15.43
N LYS A 63 15.23 -15.59 -16.27
CA LYS A 63 14.01 -16.44 -16.35
C LYS A 63 13.69 -17.14 -15.04
N GLN A 64 14.71 -17.60 -14.32
CA GLN A 64 14.48 -18.19 -12.99
C GLN A 64 14.02 -17.15 -11.98
N ALA A 65 14.62 -15.95 -12.01
CA ALA A 65 14.21 -14.84 -11.15
C ALA A 65 12.77 -14.38 -11.45
N GLU A 66 12.37 -14.29 -12.72
CA GLU A 66 11.00 -13.96 -13.13
C GLU A 66 9.98 -14.94 -12.55
N LYS A 67 10.31 -16.23 -12.49
CA LYS A 67 9.45 -17.24 -11.88
C LYS A 67 9.27 -16.99 -10.38
N ILE A 68 10.35 -16.70 -9.66
CA ILE A 68 10.30 -16.38 -8.22
C ILE A 68 9.45 -15.12 -8.00
N VAL A 69 9.65 -14.08 -8.81
CA VAL A 69 8.87 -12.84 -8.75
C VAL A 69 7.39 -13.13 -8.98
N ALA A 70 7.04 -13.94 -9.99
CA ALA A 70 5.65 -14.29 -10.28
C ALA A 70 4.99 -15.07 -9.13
N GLU A 71 5.72 -16.02 -8.52
CA GLU A 71 5.24 -16.78 -7.36
C GLU A 71 4.99 -15.86 -6.14
N GLU A 72 5.90 -14.92 -5.86
CA GLU A 72 5.74 -13.96 -4.76
C GLU A 72 4.63 -12.94 -5.02
N VAL A 73 4.47 -12.46 -6.26
CA VAL A 73 3.35 -11.59 -6.64
C VAL A 73 2.02 -12.30 -6.41
N ALA A 74 1.88 -13.55 -6.86
CA ALA A 74 0.65 -14.32 -6.63
C ALA A 74 0.35 -14.55 -5.13
N SER A 75 1.39 -14.84 -4.33
CA SER A 75 1.29 -14.97 -2.87
C SER A 75 0.84 -13.65 -2.19
N ILE A 76 1.33 -12.52 -2.69
CA ILE A 76 0.93 -11.19 -2.22
C ILE A 76 -0.51 -10.87 -2.62
N GLU A 77 -0.91 -11.17 -3.86
CA GLU A 77 -2.29 -10.99 -4.33
C GLU A 77 -3.27 -11.82 -3.50
N GLU A 78 -2.95 -13.09 -3.21
CA GLU A 78 -3.74 -13.94 -2.31
C GLU A 78 -3.84 -13.33 -0.90
N LYS A 79 -2.73 -12.82 -0.36
CA LYS A 79 -2.75 -12.09 0.91
C LYS A 79 -3.59 -10.82 0.83
N PHE A 80 -3.75 -10.18 -0.32
CA PHE A 80 -4.57 -8.98 -0.45
C PHE A 80 -6.05 -9.26 -0.76
N GLN A 81 -6.43 -10.50 -1.07
CA GLN A 81 -7.83 -10.86 -1.34
C GLN A 81 -8.78 -10.47 -0.19
N TYR A 82 -8.36 -10.52 1.08
CA TYR A 82 -9.22 -10.08 2.20
C TYR A 82 -9.49 -8.56 2.23
N LEU A 83 -8.72 -7.74 1.49
CA LEU A 83 -8.93 -6.30 1.45
C LEU A 83 -10.23 -5.91 0.74
N SER A 84 -10.72 -6.73 -0.19
CA SER A 84 -11.93 -6.43 -0.98
C SER A 84 -13.19 -6.29 -0.11
N PHE A 85 -13.28 -7.08 0.96
CA PHE A 85 -14.42 -7.08 1.88
C PHE A 85 -14.32 -6.05 2.99
N ARG A 86 -13.14 -5.46 3.26
CA ARG A 86 -12.96 -4.52 4.38
C ARG A 86 -13.91 -3.32 4.33
N PRO A 87 -14.10 -2.63 3.18
CA PRO A 87 -15.07 -1.53 3.10
C PRO A 87 -16.48 -2.02 3.43
N LEU A 88 -16.90 -3.16 2.87
CA LEU A 88 -18.23 -3.71 3.08
C LEU A 88 -18.49 -4.10 4.55
N MET A 89 -17.50 -4.72 5.21
CA MET A 89 -17.55 -5.07 6.62
C MET A 89 -17.63 -3.85 7.53
N ALA A 90 -16.92 -2.76 7.19
CA ALA A 90 -17.02 -1.50 7.91
C ALA A 90 -18.42 -0.91 7.78
N LEU A 91 -18.98 -0.85 6.57
CA LEU A 91 -20.33 -0.34 6.32
C LEU A 91 -21.40 -1.12 7.09
N LEU A 92 -21.28 -2.45 7.13
CA LEU A 92 -22.17 -3.31 7.91
C LEU A 92 -22.06 -3.02 9.42
N SER A 93 -20.84 -2.94 9.94
CA SER A 93 -20.59 -2.65 11.36
C SER A 93 -21.18 -1.31 11.77
N ASP A 94 -20.93 -0.26 10.98
CA ASP A 94 -21.45 1.07 11.22
C ASP A 94 -22.97 1.10 11.19
N ARG A 95 -23.58 0.37 10.26
CA ARG A 95 -25.04 0.26 10.20
C ARG A 95 -25.61 -0.38 11.46
N CYS A 96 -25.02 -1.50 11.91
CA CYS A 96 -25.43 -2.17 13.14
C CYS A 96 -25.23 -1.28 14.37
N GLU A 97 -24.12 -0.55 14.45
CA GLU A 97 -23.84 0.38 15.55
C GLU A 97 -24.82 1.55 15.58
N ARG A 98 -25.16 2.15 14.43
CA ARG A 98 -26.19 3.19 14.35
C ARG A 98 -27.55 2.70 14.82
N ILE A 99 -27.93 1.46 14.45
CA ILE A 99 -29.18 0.85 14.93
C ILE A 99 -29.13 0.67 16.44
N ARG A 100 -28.04 0.10 16.97
CA ARG A 100 -27.85 -0.13 18.40
C ARG A 100 -27.96 1.17 19.21
N GLN A 101 -27.21 2.20 18.82
CA GLN A 101 -27.22 3.51 19.49
C GLN A 101 -28.61 4.15 19.48
N ARG A 102 -29.35 4.04 18.36
CA ARG A 102 -30.72 4.54 18.26
C ARG A 102 -31.65 3.83 19.24
N GLU A 103 -31.58 2.51 19.32
CA GLU A 103 -32.46 1.76 20.23
C GLU A 103 -32.08 1.95 21.70
N VAL A 104 -30.78 2.03 22.03
CA VAL A 104 -30.35 2.37 23.40
C VAL A 104 -30.82 3.76 23.81
N LYS A 105 -30.70 4.77 22.92
CA LYS A 105 -31.21 6.12 23.18
C LYS A 105 -32.73 6.17 23.34
N ARG A 106 -33.47 5.36 22.58
CA ARG A 106 -34.92 5.23 22.75
C ARG A 106 -35.28 4.57 24.07
N ALA A 107 -34.55 3.55 24.47
CA ALA A 107 -34.72 2.91 25.77
C ALA A 107 -34.45 3.91 26.90
N SER A 108 -33.43 4.76 26.78
CA SER A 108 -33.11 5.75 27.81
C SER A 108 -34.16 6.81 28.03
N SER A 109 -34.92 7.15 26.98
CA SER A 109 -36.06 8.05 27.10
C SER A 109 -37.28 7.40 27.77
N LYS A 110 -37.35 6.06 27.83
CA LYS A 110 -38.49 5.31 28.36
C LYS A 110 -38.26 4.74 29.76
N LEU A 111 -37.01 4.65 30.19
CA LEU A 111 -36.59 4.09 31.47
C LEU A 111 -35.75 5.13 32.25
N PRO A 112 -36.33 6.30 32.60
CA PRO A 112 -35.61 7.37 33.31
C PRO A 112 -35.17 6.98 34.73
N GLU A 113 -35.75 5.95 35.31
CA GLU A 113 -35.47 5.46 36.66
C GLU A 113 -34.18 4.65 36.80
N LEU A 114 -33.57 4.21 35.68
CA LEU A 114 -32.34 3.42 35.70
C LEU A 114 -31.13 4.25 36.12
N THR A 115 -30.31 3.68 37.00
CA THR A 115 -29.04 4.26 37.44
C THR A 115 -27.97 4.23 36.34
N GLU A 116 -26.90 5.02 36.49
CA GLU A 116 -25.78 5.00 35.54
C GLU A 116 -25.09 3.63 35.42
N GLU A 117 -25.06 2.85 36.50
CA GLU A 117 -24.48 1.51 36.49
C GLU A 117 -25.33 0.52 35.69
N GLU A 118 -26.65 0.56 35.87
CA GLU A 118 -27.58 -0.25 35.08
C GLU A 118 -27.54 0.15 33.60
N TRP A 119 -27.42 1.45 33.29
CA TRP A 119 -27.22 1.91 31.92
C TRP A 119 -25.93 1.38 31.29
N ARG A 120 -24.83 1.32 32.04
CA ARG A 120 -23.59 0.69 31.56
C ARG A 120 -23.78 -0.79 31.23
N GLN A 121 -24.58 -1.51 32.00
CA GLN A 121 -24.90 -2.92 31.73
C GLN A 121 -25.76 -3.08 30.46
N VAL A 122 -26.76 -2.21 30.25
CA VAL A 122 -27.59 -2.19 29.04
C VAL A 122 -26.73 -1.88 27.81
N GLU A 123 -25.86 -0.87 27.89
CA GLU A 123 -24.94 -0.49 26.82
C GLU A 123 -24.01 -1.67 26.46
N HIS A 124 -23.39 -2.30 27.47
CA HIS A 124 -22.55 -3.47 27.27
C HIS A 124 -23.32 -4.64 26.63
N MET A 125 -24.50 -4.98 27.15
CA MET A 125 -25.33 -6.06 26.61
C MET A 125 -25.67 -5.80 25.14
N SER A 126 -26.09 -4.58 24.80
CA SER A 126 -26.44 -4.22 23.42
C SER A 126 -25.24 -4.35 22.46
N ARG A 127 -24.03 -3.93 22.90
CA ARG A 127 -22.78 -4.11 22.13
C ARG A 127 -22.45 -5.58 21.94
N MET A 128 -22.65 -6.40 22.96
CA MET A 128 -22.41 -7.84 22.89
C MET A 128 -23.37 -8.55 21.94
N ILE A 129 -24.64 -8.13 21.88
CA ILE A 129 -25.60 -8.63 20.90
C ILE A 129 -25.13 -8.32 19.48
N VAL A 130 -24.78 -7.06 19.20
CA VAL A 130 -24.26 -6.65 17.88
C VAL A 130 -23.01 -7.46 17.51
N ARG A 131 -22.05 -7.57 18.43
CA ARG A 131 -20.82 -8.36 18.21
C ARG A 131 -21.12 -9.81 17.88
N LYS A 132 -22.07 -10.44 18.59
CA LYS A 132 -22.47 -11.84 18.35
C LYS A 132 -23.16 -12.00 16.99
N ILE A 133 -24.02 -11.07 16.60
CA ILE A 133 -24.68 -11.06 15.29
C ILE A 133 -23.65 -10.92 14.16
N LEU A 134 -22.68 -10.00 14.31
CA LEU A 134 -21.70 -9.71 13.26
C LEU A 134 -20.63 -10.79 13.11
N ARG A 135 -20.38 -11.62 14.12
CA ARG A 135 -19.32 -12.64 14.09
C ARG A 135 -19.42 -13.57 12.87
N MET A 136 -20.57 -14.18 12.65
CA MET A 136 -20.73 -15.17 11.56
C MET A 136 -20.67 -14.53 10.16
N PRO A 137 -21.39 -13.43 9.87
CA PRO A 137 -21.25 -12.72 8.60
C PRO A 137 -19.81 -12.28 8.32
N MET A 138 -19.12 -11.72 9.32
CA MET A 138 -17.72 -11.30 9.17
C MET A 138 -16.81 -12.48 8.79
N MET A 139 -16.95 -13.62 9.49
CA MET A 139 -16.17 -14.81 9.18
C MET A 139 -16.46 -15.33 7.77
N LYS A 140 -17.72 -15.34 7.35
CA LYS A 140 -18.13 -15.82 6.01
C LYS A 140 -17.62 -14.93 4.88
N LEU A 141 -17.69 -13.61 5.04
CA LEU A 141 -17.12 -12.67 4.08
C LEU A 141 -15.60 -12.83 3.98
N ASN A 142 -14.92 -12.95 5.13
CA ASN A 142 -13.47 -13.16 5.13
C ASN A 142 -13.07 -14.47 4.44
N SER A 143 -13.85 -15.55 4.60
CA SER A 143 -13.59 -16.83 3.92
C SER A 143 -13.95 -16.85 2.44
N ALA A 144 -14.77 -15.89 1.98
CA ALA A 144 -15.19 -15.79 0.59
C ALA A 144 -14.26 -14.90 -0.25
N ALA A 145 -13.41 -14.10 0.41
CA ALA A 145 -12.39 -13.27 -0.21
C ALA A 145 -11.52 -14.07 -1.17
N GLY A 146 -11.44 -13.64 -2.44
CA GLY A 146 -10.60 -14.30 -3.44
C GLY A 146 -11.12 -15.61 -3.98
N THR A 147 -12.32 -16.03 -3.58
CA THR A 147 -12.99 -17.22 -4.11
C THR A 147 -13.98 -16.84 -5.21
N GLU A 148 -14.43 -17.81 -6.00
CA GLU A 148 -15.49 -17.62 -7.01
C GLU A 148 -16.81 -17.06 -6.41
N ASN A 149 -17.02 -17.23 -5.10
CA ASN A 149 -18.21 -16.76 -4.40
C ASN A 149 -18.11 -15.31 -3.91
N GLU A 150 -16.96 -14.65 -4.09
CA GLU A 150 -16.70 -13.30 -3.59
C GLU A 150 -17.79 -12.31 -4.03
N GLN A 151 -18.03 -12.20 -5.34
CA GLN A 151 -18.98 -11.25 -5.91
C GLN A 151 -20.42 -11.52 -5.43
N PHE A 152 -20.81 -12.80 -5.32
CA PHE A 152 -22.12 -13.19 -4.82
C PHE A 152 -22.36 -12.67 -3.39
N TYR A 153 -21.39 -12.83 -2.49
CA TYR A 153 -21.53 -12.35 -1.12
C TYR A 153 -21.49 -10.82 -1.03
N ILE A 154 -20.71 -10.14 -1.88
CA ILE A 154 -20.71 -8.67 -1.97
C ILE A 154 -22.12 -8.17 -2.30
N ASP A 155 -22.72 -8.70 -3.37
CA ASP A 155 -24.03 -8.26 -3.85
C ASP A 155 -25.15 -8.63 -2.87
N ALA A 156 -25.11 -9.83 -2.29
CA ALA A 156 -26.06 -10.25 -1.26
C ALA A 156 -26.01 -9.33 -0.03
N MET A 157 -24.83 -8.98 0.46
CA MET A 157 -24.69 -8.08 1.61
C MET A 157 -25.14 -6.66 1.31
N ARG A 158 -24.81 -6.15 0.11
CA ARG A 158 -25.30 -4.85 -0.38
C ARG A 158 -26.82 -4.81 -0.43
N ALA A 159 -27.45 -5.82 -1.01
CA ALA A 159 -28.91 -5.90 -1.13
C ALA A 159 -29.62 -6.08 0.21
N LEU A 160 -29.18 -7.04 1.03
CA LEU A 160 -29.82 -7.38 2.31
C LEU A 160 -29.70 -6.25 3.33
N PHE A 161 -28.56 -5.58 3.38
CA PHE A 161 -28.28 -4.53 4.36
C PHE A 161 -28.29 -3.12 3.77
N LYS A 162 -28.66 -2.96 2.49
CA LYS A 162 -28.70 -1.67 1.76
C LYS A 162 -27.42 -0.85 2.00
N LEU A 163 -26.26 -1.46 1.74
CA LEU A 163 -24.95 -0.88 2.07
C LEU A 163 -24.41 0.07 0.99
N ASP A 164 -25.02 0.10 -0.19
CA ASP A 164 -24.60 0.91 -1.36
C ASP A 164 -24.63 2.43 -1.11
N THR A 165 -25.35 2.86 -0.08
CA THR A 165 -25.64 4.27 0.20
C THR A 165 -24.67 4.92 1.21
N ILE A 166 -23.84 4.14 1.90
CA ILE A 166 -23.11 4.66 3.06
C ILE A 166 -21.82 5.39 2.64
N GLY A 167 -21.27 5.11 1.45
CA GLY A 167 -20.20 5.91 0.82
C GLY A 167 -20.68 7.23 0.19
N GLU A 168 -21.98 7.31 -0.15
CA GLU A 168 -22.59 8.56 -0.64
C GLU A 168 -23.05 9.48 0.50
N THR A 169 -23.40 8.93 1.68
CA THR A 169 -23.77 9.77 2.82
C THR A 169 -22.58 10.50 3.45
N ALA A 170 -21.38 9.91 3.48
CA ALA A 170 -20.17 10.61 3.95
C ALA A 170 -19.86 11.82 3.04
N THR A 171 -20.00 11.65 1.72
CA THR A 171 -19.82 12.75 0.76
C THR A 171 -20.99 13.74 0.76
N SER A 172 -22.19 13.34 1.18
CA SER A 172 -23.37 14.21 1.30
C SER A 172 -23.32 15.10 2.54
N GLU A 173 -22.90 14.58 3.71
CA GLU A 173 -22.69 15.37 4.93
C GLU A 173 -21.50 16.33 4.80
N GLU A 174 -20.42 15.91 4.14
CA GLU A 174 -19.28 16.79 3.81
C GLU A 174 -19.67 17.89 2.82
N ARG A 175 -20.46 17.58 1.78
CA ARG A 175 -21.00 18.59 0.87
C ARG A 175 -21.93 19.56 1.59
N HIS A 176 -22.83 19.07 2.45
CA HIS A 176 -23.78 19.90 3.17
C HIS A 176 -23.09 20.87 4.17
N ASN A 177 -22.02 20.41 4.83
CA ASN A 177 -21.19 21.29 5.66
C ASN A 177 -20.42 22.32 4.83
N ARG A 178 -19.92 21.96 3.65
CA ARG A 178 -19.19 22.89 2.77
C ARG A 178 -20.04 24.05 2.26
N TYR A 179 -21.35 23.84 2.04
CA TYR A 179 -22.28 24.91 1.65
C TYR A 179 -22.68 25.84 2.82
N ARG A 180 -22.70 25.35 4.07
CA ARG A 180 -23.02 26.19 5.24
C ARG A 180 -21.94 27.21 5.58
N TYR A 181 -20.68 26.92 5.29
CA TYR A 181 -19.56 27.85 5.54
C TYR A 181 -19.23 28.77 4.36
N ALA A 182 -19.80 28.53 3.18
CA ALA A 182 -19.60 29.38 1.99
C ALA A 182 -20.63 30.53 1.88
N GLN A 183 -21.58 30.62 2.82
CA GLN A 183 -22.63 31.65 2.87
C GLN A 183 -22.58 32.51 4.15
N GLN A 184 -21.43 32.58 4.83
CA GLN A 184 -21.14 33.57 5.88
C GLN A 184 -20.06 34.52 5.43
#